data_AF-A0AAV6AVX6-F1
#
_entry.id   AF-A0AAV6AVX6-F1
#
_cell.length_a   1.000
_cell.length_b   1.000
_cell.length_c   1.000
_cell.angle_alpha   90.00
_cell.angle_beta   90.00
_cell.angle_gamma   90.00
#
_symmetry.space_group_name_H-M   'P 1'
#
loop_
_entity.id
_entity.type
_entity.pdbx_description
1 polymer ?
#
loop_
_entity_poly.entity_id
_entity_poly.type
_entity_poly.pdbx_seq_one_letter_code
_entity_poly.pdbx_strand_id
1 'polypeptide(L)'
;MIQPALQDDEFLADVFAARDFPNDLHLWWLGQSGFLVQWQGHHLLLDPYLSDSLTHKYVGTDKPHIRMTERVIAPERLDFVDVVTSSHNHT
;
A
#
# COMPACT_ATOMS: atom_id res chain seq x y z
N MET A 1 6.57 -2.13 15.65
CA MET A 1 5.64 -2.10 14.50
C MET A 1 5.50 -0.66 14.09
N ILE A 2 5.77 -0.32 12.84
CA ILE A 2 5.56 1.02 12.31
C ILE A 2 4.06 1.19 12.09
N GLN A 3 3.47 2.21 12.70
CA GLN A 3 2.06 2.55 12.53
C GLN A 3 1.89 3.52 11.36
N PRO A 4 0.82 3.37 10.56
CA PRO A 4 0.53 4.31 9.49
C PRO A 4 0.18 5.70 10.04
N ALA A 5 0.55 6.74 9.30
CA ALA A 5 0.15 8.12 9.63
C ALA A 5 -1.36 8.35 9.41
N LEU A 6 -1.94 7.67 8.42
CA LEU A 6 -3.36 7.65 8.11
C LEU A 6 -3.75 6.19 7.79
N GLN A 7 -4.90 5.75 8.27
CA GLN A 7 -5.36 4.37 8.08
C GLN A 7 -6.80 4.35 7.57
N ASP A 8 -7.14 3.34 6.79
CA ASP A 8 -8.52 3.06 6.37
C ASP A 8 -9.24 4.29 5.78
N ASP A 9 -10.28 4.79 6.44
CA ASP A 9 -11.11 5.89 5.93
C ASP A 9 -10.33 7.21 5.86
N GLU A 10 -9.44 7.46 6.82
CA GLU A 10 -8.62 8.67 6.85
C GLU A 10 -7.61 8.67 5.70
N PHE A 11 -7.03 7.50 5.40
CA PHE A 11 -6.15 7.34 4.26
C PHE A 11 -6.89 7.58 2.94
N LEU A 12 -8.09 7.01 2.76
CA LEU A 12 -8.87 7.22 1.53
C LEU A 12 -9.32 8.68 1.37
N ALA A 13 -9.72 9.32 2.47
CA ALA A 13 -10.10 10.73 2.44
C ALA A 13 -8.94 11.61 1.95
N ASP A 14 -7.72 11.35 2.41
CA ASP A 14 -6.51 12.07 1.99
C ASP A 14 -6.16 11.83 0.51
N VAL A 15 -6.24 10.57 0.05
CA VAL A 15 -6.06 10.22 -1.37
C VAL A 15 -7.06 10.95 -2.26
N PHE A 16 -8.33 10.96 -1.88
CA PHE A 16 -9.36 11.60 -2.69
C PHE A 16 -9.27 13.13 -2.65
N ALA A 17 -8.90 13.74 -1.51
CA ALA A 17 -8.66 15.17 -1.42
C ALA A 17 -7.48 15.62 -2.30
N ALA A 18 -6.44 14.80 -2.42
CA ALA A 18 -5.28 15.09 -3.27
C ALA A 18 -5.65 15.27 -4.76
N ARG A 19 -6.81 14.77 -5.20
CA ARG A 19 -7.27 14.89 -6.61
C ARG A 19 -7.57 16.34 -7.01
N ASP A 20 -7.83 17.21 -6.04
CA ASP A 20 -8.04 18.65 -6.26
C ASP A 20 -6.74 19.38 -6.65
N PHE A 21 -5.59 18.70 -6.56
CA PHE A 21 -4.26 19.21 -6.91
C PHE A 21 -3.64 18.36 -8.03
N PRO A 22 -4.16 18.41 -9.28
CA PRO A 22 -3.78 17.48 -10.35
C PRO A 22 -2.36 17.68 -10.90
N ASN A 23 -1.75 18.84 -10.63
CA ASN A 23 -0.39 19.18 -11.03
C ASN A 23 0.65 18.85 -9.95
N ASP A 24 0.22 18.27 -8.83
CA ASP A 24 1.10 17.84 -7.75
C ASP A 24 1.23 16.31 -7.80
N LEU A 25 2.46 15.81 -7.61
CA LEU A 25 2.73 14.40 -7.51
C LEU A 25 2.55 13.98 -6.05
N HIS A 26 1.52 13.19 -5.80
CA HIS A 26 1.23 12.69 -4.46
C HIS A 26 1.78 11.28 -4.31
N LEU A 27 2.36 11.00 -3.15
CA LEU A 27 3.00 9.73 -2.84
C LEU A 27 2.63 9.31 -1.43
N TRP A 28 2.06 8.11 -1.30
CA TRP A 28 1.79 7.48 -0.01
C TRP A 28 2.63 6.22 0.13
N TRP A 29 3.36 6.12 1.24
CA TRP A 29 4.07 4.90 1.59
C TRP A 29 3.12 3.94 2.32
N LEU A 30 2.92 2.75 1.75
CA LEU A 30 2.01 1.73 2.28
C LEU A 30 2.73 0.65 3.11
N GLY A 31 4.02 0.85 3.38
CA GLY A 31 4.90 -0.09 4.07
C GLY A 31 5.75 -0.93 3.11
N GLN A 32 6.88 -1.45 3.61
CA GLN A 32 7.88 -2.15 2.80
C GLN A 32 8.27 -1.33 1.54
N SER A 33 8.27 -1.94 0.36
CA SER A 33 8.45 -1.27 -0.94
C SER A 33 7.13 -0.78 -1.57
N GLY A 34 6.02 -0.85 -0.84
CA GLY A 34 4.69 -0.52 -1.34
C GLY A 34 4.42 0.98 -1.37
N PHE A 35 4.04 1.53 -2.53
CA PHE A 35 3.67 2.93 -2.67
C PHE A 35 2.41 3.11 -3.53
N LEU A 36 1.54 4.03 -3.14
CA LEU A 36 0.52 4.59 -4.02
C LEU A 36 1.03 5.92 -4.57
N VAL A 37 0.93 6.11 -5.88
CA VAL A 37 1.25 7.35 -6.58
C VAL A 37 -0.03 7.90 -7.19
N GLN A 38 -0.28 9.20 -7.03
CA GLN A 38 -1.33 9.90 -7.77
C GLN A 38 -0.75 11.06 -8.58
N TRP A 39 -1.12 11.13 -9.85
CA TRP A 39 -0.77 12.23 -10.76
C TRP A 39 -1.88 12.44 -11.79
N GLN A 40 -2.34 13.68 -11.97
CA GLN A 40 -3.43 14.02 -12.91
C GLN A 40 -4.66 13.11 -12.81
N GLY A 41 -5.06 12.74 -11.59
CA GLY A 41 -6.22 11.88 -11.33
C GLY A 41 -6.00 10.39 -11.55
N HIS A 42 -4.82 9.97 -12.03
CA HIS A 42 -4.45 8.56 -12.19
C HIS A 42 -3.72 8.02 -10.96
N HIS A 43 -3.92 6.73 -10.67
CA HIS A 43 -3.40 6.04 -9.50
C HIS A 43 -2.56 4.83 -9.92
N LEU A 44 -1.29 4.86 -9.55
CA LEU A 44 -0.33 3.79 -9.79
C LEU A 44 0.08 3.16 -8.45
N LEU A 45 -0.09 1.86 -8.30
CA LEU A 45 0.28 1.11 -7.11
C LEU A 45 1.55 0.30 -7.37
N LEU A 46 2.62 0.65 -6.65
CA LEU A 46 3.92 0.00 -6.72
C LEU A 46 4.05 -1.05 -5.61
N ASP A 47 4.46 -2.27 -5.97
CA ASP A 47 4.85 -3.37 -5.08
C ASP A 47 3.97 -3.56 -3.82
N PRO A 48 2.63 -3.68 -3.97
CA PRO A 48 1.74 -3.70 -2.81
C PRO A 48 1.94 -4.96 -1.95
N TYR A 49 2.33 -4.75 -0.70
CA TYR A 49 2.33 -5.79 0.35
C TYR A 49 1.26 -5.52 1.41
N LEU A 50 -0.01 -5.79 1.04
CA LEU A 50 -1.19 -5.44 1.84
C LEU A 50 -1.93 -6.65 2.44
N SER A 51 -1.35 -7.84 2.37
CA SER A 51 -1.90 -9.07 2.97
C SER A 51 -0.93 -9.69 3.97
N ASP A 52 -1.38 -10.71 4.70
CA ASP A 52 -0.54 -11.46 5.64
C ASP A 52 0.03 -12.75 5.02
N SER A 53 0.13 -12.78 3.68
CA SER A 53 0.54 -13.97 2.91
C SER A 53 1.91 -14.51 3.32
N LEU A 54 2.91 -13.64 3.57
CA LEU A 54 4.24 -14.08 4.02
C LEU A 54 4.19 -14.59 5.45
N THR A 55 3.44 -13.91 6.32
CA THR A 55 3.27 -14.36 7.70
C THR A 55 2.70 -15.77 7.70
N HIS A 56 1.65 -16.04 6.90
CA HIS A 56 1.08 -17.39 6.72
C HIS A 56 2.09 -18.38 6.13
N LYS A 57 2.85 -17.98 5.10
CA LYS A 57 3.83 -18.84 4.41
C LYS A 57 4.96 -19.31 5.33
N TYR A 58 5.41 -18.45 6.24
CA TYR A 58 6.56 -18.73 7.11
C TYR A 58 6.17 -19.14 8.54
N VAL A 59 4.87 -19.37 8.82
CA VAL A 59 4.43 -19.93 10.11
C VAL A 59 5.13 -21.27 10.36
N GLY A 60 5.71 -21.44 11.55
CA GLY A 60 6.33 -22.70 11.96
C GLY A 60 7.70 -22.98 11.33
N THR A 61 8.28 -22.03 10.60
CA THR A 61 9.66 -22.13 10.10
C THR A 61 10.66 -21.50 11.07
N ASP A 62 11.94 -21.83 10.93
CA ASP A 62 13.03 -21.24 11.72
C ASP A 62 13.26 -19.74 11.45
N LYS A 63 12.52 -19.15 10.48
CA LYS A 63 12.56 -17.75 10.10
C LYS A 63 11.13 -17.20 9.93
N PRO A 64 10.36 -17.04 11.01
CA PRO A 64 9.00 -16.53 10.93
C PRO A 64 9.00 -15.11 10.36
N HIS A 65 8.12 -14.86 9.39
CA HIS A 65 7.96 -13.54 8.80
C HIS A 65 6.99 -12.70 9.64
N ILE A 66 7.55 -11.82 10.47
CA ILE A 66 6.78 -10.87 11.28
C ILE A 66 6.66 -9.55 10.53
N ARG A 67 5.43 -9.12 10.28
CA ARG A 67 5.13 -7.87 9.60
C ARG A 67 5.66 -6.67 10.40
N MET A 68 6.51 -5.85 9.77
CA MET A 68 7.13 -4.69 10.43
C MET A 68 6.24 -3.45 10.45
N THR A 69 5.40 -3.27 9.43
CA THR A 69 4.51 -2.11 9.25
C THR A 69 3.06 -2.57 9.27
N GLU A 70 2.22 -1.94 10.08
CA GLU A 70 0.79 -2.22 10.10
C GLU A 70 0.13 -1.93 8.75
N ARG A 71 -0.96 -2.64 8.45
CA ARG A 71 -1.66 -2.49 7.17
C ARG A 71 -2.34 -1.13 7.11
N VAL A 72 -1.96 -0.31 6.12
CA VAL A 72 -2.54 1.02 5.88
C VAL A 72 -4.01 0.93 5.45
N ILE A 73 -4.31 -0.01 4.56
CA ILE A 73 -5.63 -0.16 3.94
C ILE A 73 -5.83 -1.61 3.51
N ALA A 74 -7.08 -2.11 3.56
CA ALA A 74 -7.43 -3.39 2.99
C ALA A 74 -7.37 -3.32 1.44
N PRO A 75 -6.74 -4.29 0.75
CA PRO A 75 -6.51 -4.20 -0.69
C PRO A 75 -7.80 -4.15 -1.51
N GLU A 76 -8.91 -4.69 -1.00
CA GLU A 76 -10.22 -4.68 -1.64
C GLU A 76 -10.83 -3.27 -1.72
N ARG A 77 -10.31 -2.31 -0.96
CA ARG A 77 -10.75 -0.92 -0.92
C ARG A 77 -9.98 -0.02 -1.91
N LEU A 78 -9.06 -0.59 -2.68
CA LEU A 78 -8.28 0.10 -3.72
C LEU A 78 -8.89 -0.11 -5.11
N ASP A 79 -10.22 -0.07 -5.22
CA ASP A 79 -10.99 -0.30 -6.45
C ASP A 79 -10.84 0.83 -7.50
N PHE A 80 -10.19 1.93 -7.12
CA PHE A 80 -9.89 3.09 -7.95
C PHE A 80 -8.49 3.07 -8.57
N VAL A 81 -7.66 2.05 -8.29
CA VAL A 81 -6.28 1.96 -8.81
C VAL A 81 -6.30 1.58 -10.29
N ASP A 82 -5.63 2.37 -11.14
CA ASP A 82 -5.58 2.14 -12.59
C ASP A 82 -4.57 1.06 -12.98
N VAL A 83 -3.40 1.08 -12.32
CA VAL A 83 -2.26 0.21 -12.65
C VAL A 83 -1.61 -0.31 -11.38
N VAL A 84 -1.32 -1.61 -11.35
CA VAL A 84 -0.53 -2.25 -10.30
C VAL A 84 0.77 -2.79 -10.90
N THR A 85 1.90 -2.55 -10.25
CA THR A 85 3.20 -3.07 -10.68
C THR A 85 3.79 -4.00 -9.64
N SER A 86 4.64 -4.91 -10.12
CA SER A 86 5.52 -5.74 -9.30
C SER A 86 6.92 -5.63 -9.89
N SER A 87 7.87 -5.12 -9.11
CA SER A 87 9.26 -5.00 -9.53
C SER A 87 9.89 -6.38 -9.77
N HIS A 88 9.47 -7.39 -9.00
CA HIS A 88 9.88 -8.79 -9.14
C HIS A 88 8.98 -9.70 -8.30
N ASN A 89 8.88 -10.98 -8.69
CA ASN A 89 8.09 -11.97 -7.97
C ASN A 89 8.90 -12.62 -6.84
N HIS A 90 8.98 -11.96 -5.68
CA HIS A 90 9.36 -12.59 -4.42
C HIS A 90 8.12 -13.10 -3.67
N THR A 91 8.25 -14.25 -3.01
CA THR A 91 7.32 -14.74 -1.99
C THR A 91 8.12 -15.32 -0.85
#